data_AF-A6ISZ9-F1
#
_entry.id   AF-A6ISZ9-F1
#
_cell.length_a   1.000
_cell.length_b   1.000
_cell.length_c   1.000
_cell.angle_alpha   90.00
_cell.angle_beta   90.00
_cell.angle_gamma   90.00
#
_symmetry.space_group_name_H-M   'P 1'
#
loop_
_entity.id
_entity.type
_entity.pdbx_description
1 polymer ?
#
loop_
_entity_poly.entity_id
_entity_poly.type
_entity_poly.pdbx_seq_one_letter_code
_entity_poly.pdbx_strand_id
1 'polypeptide(L)'
;MKAGRVVVSEPRAGGSCIWYYEEGLLKNQVAPTMSLQVIGPPSPGSKVVLWAESRLPRQTWSISELGHICSQMFEGQILDVKGGRGYDRDHVVLWEPTKDRPSQIWTVHVL
;
A
#
# COMPACT_ATOMS: atom_id res chain seq x y z
N MET A 1 -10.48 17.49 0.82
CA MET A 1 -9.13 16.87 0.96
C MET A 1 -8.83 16.11 -0.33
N LYS A 2 -7.58 16.10 -0.81
CA LYS A 2 -7.17 15.39 -2.03
C LYS A 2 -6.41 14.11 -1.64
N ALA A 3 -6.64 13.01 -2.36
CA ALA A 3 -5.87 11.77 -2.18
C ALA A 3 -4.38 12.02 -2.44
N GLY A 4 -3.51 11.36 -1.68
CA GLY A 4 -2.11 11.19 -2.03
C GLY A 4 -1.94 9.98 -2.95
N ARG A 5 -1.26 10.17 -4.09
CA ARG A 5 -0.87 9.04 -4.95
C ARG A 5 0.26 8.27 -4.26
N VAL A 6 0.17 6.95 -4.25
CA VAL A 6 1.25 6.07 -3.77
C VAL A 6 1.92 5.42 -4.97
N VAL A 7 3.25 5.51 -5.01
CA VAL A 7 4.10 5.08 -6.13
C VAL A 7 5.36 4.41 -5.60
N VAL A 8 5.98 3.58 -6.43
CA VAL A 8 7.35 3.11 -6.15
C VAL A 8 8.34 4.14 -6.66
N SER A 9 9.26 4.56 -5.80
CA SER A 9 10.32 5.50 -6.16
C SER A 9 11.62 5.13 -5.47
N GLU A 10 12.75 5.60 -6.02
CA GLU A 10 14.03 5.51 -5.34
C GLU A 10 14.01 6.33 -4.03
N PRO A 11 14.76 5.92 -3.00
CA PRO A 11 14.92 6.70 -1.78
C PRO A 11 15.35 8.13 -2.10
N ARG A 12 14.64 9.11 -1.54
CA ARG A 12 14.93 10.53 -1.70
C ARG A 12 15.00 11.21 -0.35
N ALA A 13 15.79 12.29 -0.28
CA ALA A 13 15.74 13.21 0.84
C ALA A 13 14.31 13.76 1.00
N GLY A 14 13.88 13.97 2.25
CA GLY A 14 12.55 14.53 2.56
C GLY A 14 11.53 13.54 3.10
N GLY A 15 11.91 12.30 3.42
CA GLY A 15 11.10 11.39 4.25
C GLY A 15 9.86 10.78 3.56
N SER A 16 9.58 11.08 2.29
CA SER A 16 8.43 10.51 1.57
C SER A 16 8.51 8.99 1.39
N CYS A 17 9.71 8.41 1.51
CA CYS A 17 9.94 6.96 1.47
C CYS A 17 9.84 6.30 2.86
N ILE A 18 9.63 7.08 3.92
CA ILE A 18 9.52 6.58 5.29
C ILE A 18 8.04 6.38 5.63
N TRP A 19 7.73 5.18 6.11
CA TRP A 19 6.39 4.75 6.47
C TRP A 19 6.37 4.20 7.89
N TYR A 20 5.26 4.43 8.59
CA TYR A 20 5.00 3.92 9.93
C TYR A 20 3.90 2.86 9.86
N TYR A 21 4.07 1.79 10.63
CA TYR A 21 3.04 0.80 10.88
C TYR A 21 2.51 0.98 12.31
N GLU A 22 1.24 1.34 12.45
CA GLU A 22 0.61 1.67 13.72
C GLU A 22 -0.82 1.11 13.73
N GLU A 23 -1.11 0.16 14.62
CA GLU A 23 -2.46 -0.43 14.77
C GLU A 23 -3.08 -0.93 13.45
N GLY A 24 -2.26 -1.51 12.57
CA GLY A 24 -2.69 -1.98 11.24
C GLY A 24 -2.78 -0.88 10.18
N LEU A 25 -2.50 0.39 10.50
CA LEU A 25 -2.38 1.45 9.52
C LEU A 25 -0.97 1.53 8.96
N LEU A 26 -0.86 1.75 7.65
CA LEU A 26 0.38 2.18 7.00
C LEU A 26 0.29 3.68 6.72
N LYS A 27 1.12 4.46 7.42
CA LYS A 27 1.11 5.94 7.41
C LYS A 27 2.42 6.45 6.81
N ASN A 28 2.39 7.60 6.17
CA ASN A 28 3.59 8.19 5.57
C ASN A 28 4.10 9.36 6.41
N GLN A 29 5.43 9.49 6.55
CA GLN A 29 6.02 10.54 7.37
C GLN A 29 5.66 11.96 6.92
N VAL A 30 5.49 12.19 5.62
CA VAL A 30 5.11 13.52 5.10
C VAL A 30 3.60 13.76 5.07
N ALA A 31 2.80 12.76 5.44
CA ALA A 31 1.34 12.85 5.50
C ALA A 31 0.78 12.13 6.75
N PRO A 32 1.08 12.61 7.97
CA PRO A 32 0.84 11.90 9.23
C PRO A 32 -0.64 11.74 9.62
N THR A 33 -1.55 12.46 8.95
CA THR A 33 -3.01 12.37 9.13
C THR A 33 -3.68 11.47 8.10
N MET A 34 -2.87 10.79 7.28
CA MET A 34 -3.32 9.91 6.22
C MET A 34 -2.74 8.50 6.39
N SER A 35 -3.53 7.53 5.97
CA SER A 35 -3.12 6.13 5.90
C SER A 35 -3.39 5.55 4.52
N LEU A 36 -2.81 4.39 4.26
CA LEU A 36 -2.99 3.63 3.04
C LEU A 36 -4.42 3.07 2.96
N GLN A 37 -5.15 3.44 1.92
CA GLN A 37 -6.58 3.16 1.76
C GLN A 37 -6.88 2.63 0.35
N VAL A 38 -7.74 1.61 0.25
CA VAL A 38 -8.36 1.16 -1.00
C VAL A 38 -9.49 2.11 -1.40
N ILE A 39 -9.55 2.48 -2.69
CA ILE A 39 -10.63 3.31 -3.25
C ILE A 39 -11.39 2.57 -4.35
N GLY A 40 -12.70 2.85 -4.41
CA GLY A 40 -13.62 2.14 -5.30
C GLY A 40 -14.11 0.81 -4.72
N PRO A 41 -14.92 0.07 -5.49
CA PRO A 41 -15.34 -1.27 -5.10
C PRO A 41 -14.13 -2.21 -5.00
N PRO A 42 -14.13 -3.19 -4.09
CA PRO A 42 -13.07 -4.17 -3.99
C PRO A 42 -13.13 -5.12 -5.19
N SER A 43 -12.16 -4.99 -6.07
CA SER A 43 -11.95 -5.85 -7.23
C SER A 43 -10.45 -5.99 -7.47
N PRO A 44 -10.00 -7.04 -8.16
CA PRO A 44 -8.62 -7.10 -8.61
C PRO A 44 -8.27 -5.83 -9.39
N GLY A 45 -7.24 -5.13 -8.93
CA GLY A 45 -6.77 -3.88 -9.53
C GLY A 45 -7.35 -2.61 -8.90
N SER A 46 -8.14 -2.72 -7.82
CA SER A 46 -8.62 -1.56 -7.07
C SER A 46 -7.45 -0.72 -6.61
N LYS A 47 -7.54 0.60 -6.83
CA LYS A 47 -6.43 1.52 -6.53
C LYS A 47 -6.26 1.68 -5.04
N VAL A 48 -4.99 1.81 -4.63
CA VAL A 48 -4.60 2.11 -3.26
C VAL A 48 -3.94 3.49 -3.22
N VAL A 49 -4.34 4.32 -2.26
CA VAL A 49 -3.95 5.73 -2.15
C VAL A 49 -3.71 6.08 -0.68
N LEU A 50 -3.03 7.20 -0.42
CA LEU A 50 -3.08 7.86 0.88
C LEU A 50 -4.37 8.67 0.97
N TRP A 51 -5.11 8.51 2.05
CA TRP A 51 -6.32 9.29 2.33
C TRP A 51 -6.48 9.54 3.83
N ALA A 52 -7.31 10.51 4.18
CA ALA A 52 -7.69 10.84 5.55
C ALA A 52 -7.99 9.59 6.39
N GLU A 53 -7.42 9.49 7.58
CA GLU A 53 -7.74 8.43 8.55
C GLU A 53 -9.17 8.52 9.09
N SER A 54 -9.82 9.68 8.96
CA SER A 54 -11.23 9.87 9.32
C SER A 54 -12.20 9.18 8.36
N ARG A 55 -11.73 8.64 7.24
CA ARG A 55 -12.57 7.87 6.31
C ARG A 55 -12.94 6.52 6.92
N LEU A 56 -14.23 6.21 6.85
CA LEU A 56 -14.77 4.90 7.21
C LEU A 56 -15.25 4.13 5.97
N PRO A 57 -15.11 2.79 5.95
CA PRO A 57 -14.38 1.99 6.94
C PRO A 57 -12.86 2.21 6.84
N ARG A 58 -12.14 2.10 7.96
CA ARG A 58 -10.67 2.21 8.00
C ARG A 58 -10.05 0.96 7.39
N GLN A 59 -9.23 1.12 6.36
CA GLN A 59 -8.43 0.01 5.83
C GLN A 59 -7.26 -0.30 6.76
N THR A 60 -7.20 -1.56 7.20
CA THR A 60 -6.10 -2.09 7.99
C THR A 60 -5.36 -3.16 7.20
N TRP A 61 -4.07 -3.26 7.51
CA TRP A 61 -3.10 -4.07 6.80
C TRP A 61 -2.33 -4.92 7.80
N SER A 62 -1.83 -6.05 7.36
CA SER A 62 -0.80 -6.82 8.05
C SER A 62 0.37 -7.07 7.12
N ILE A 63 1.54 -7.36 7.67
CA ILE A 63 2.73 -7.70 6.89
C ILE A 63 3.09 -9.13 7.24
N SER A 64 3.02 -10.02 6.26
CA SER A 64 3.35 -11.43 6.43
C SER A 64 4.87 -11.64 6.47
N GLU A 65 5.31 -12.79 7.01
CA GLU A 65 6.72 -13.20 7.02
C GLU A 65 7.32 -13.33 5.61
N LEU A 66 6.47 -13.58 4.61
CA LEU A 66 6.86 -13.65 3.20
C LEU A 66 6.98 -12.26 2.53
N GLY A 67 6.77 -11.18 3.28
CA GLY A 67 6.86 -9.80 2.77
C GLY A 67 5.59 -9.32 2.05
N HIS A 68 4.48 -10.06 2.08
CA HIS A 68 3.21 -9.52 1.56
C HIS A 68 2.59 -8.53 2.53
N ILE A 69 2.12 -7.39 2.01
CA ILE A 69 1.24 -6.46 2.73
C ILE A 69 -0.21 -6.89 2.44
N CYS A 70 -0.86 -7.51 3.41
CA CYS A 70 -2.18 -8.14 3.27
C CYS A 70 -3.29 -7.20 3.73
N SER A 71 -4.36 -7.10 2.94
CA SER A 71 -5.58 -6.44 3.41
C SER A 71 -6.24 -7.26 4.51
N GLN A 72 -6.65 -6.61 5.59
CA GLN A 72 -7.46 -7.23 6.64
C GLN A 72 -8.97 -7.14 6.37
N MET A 73 -9.38 -6.36 5.37
CA MET A 73 -10.79 -6.16 5.02
C MET A 73 -11.21 -6.95 3.77
N PHE A 74 -10.26 -7.23 2.89
CA PHE A 74 -10.48 -7.96 1.65
C PHE A 74 -9.64 -9.23 1.71
N GLU A 75 -10.28 -10.33 2.12
CA GLU A 75 -9.62 -11.62 2.28
C GLU A 75 -8.97 -12.08 0.97
N GLY A 76 -7.77 -12.67 1.08
CA GLY A 76 -7.03 -13.16 -0.09
C GLY A 76 -6.48 -12.06 -1.00
N GLN A 77 -6.48 -10.80 -0.55
CA GLN A 77 -5.99 -9.67 -1.34
C GLN A 77 -4.77 -9.00 -0.68
N ILE A 78 -3.78 -8.69 -1.49
CA ILE A 78 -2.49 -8.12 -1.09
C ILE A 78 -2.13 -6.88 -1.92
N LEU A 79 -1.19 -6.10 -1.41
CA LEU A 79 -0.66 -4.93 -2.08
C LEU A 79 0.28 -5.32 -3.24
N ASP A 80 0.03 -4.76 -4.42
CA ASP A 80 0.82 -5.00 -5.63
C ASP A 80 1.13 -3.69 -6.36
N VAL A 81 2.25 -3.67 -7.08
CA VAL A 81 2.54 -2.60 -8.05
C VAL A 81 1.87 -2.95 -9.36
N LYS A 82 1.07 -2.03 -9.89
CA LYS A 82 0.36 -2.23 -11.15
C LYS A 82 1.36 -2.55 -12.28
N GLY A 83 0.98 -3.43 -13.21
CA GLY A 83 1.83 -3.80 -14.35
C GLY A 83 2.92 -4.83 -14.06
N GLY A 84 3.16 -5.21 -12.79
CA GLY A 84 4.07 -6.28 -12.41
C GLY A 84 5.50 -6.05 -12.88
N ARG A 85 6.00 -6.90 -13.81
CA ARG A 85 7.34 -6.77 -14.43
C ARG A 85 7.42 -5.62 -15.46
N GLY A 86 6.29 -5.13 -15.95
CA GLY A 86 6.20 -3.93 -16.78
C GLY A 86 6.11 -2.69 -15.89
N TYR A 87 6.95 -1.69 -16.16
CA TYR A 87 7.28 -0.51 -15.35
C TYR A 87 6.13 0.50 -15.01
N ASP A 88 4.89 0.08 -14.74
CA ASP A 88 3.84 0.99 -14.21
C ASP A 88 4.01 1.20 -12.69
N ARG A 89 5.09 1.91 -12.31
CA ARG A 89 5.43 2.25 -10.91
C ARG A 89 4.54 3.35 -10.31
N ASP A 90 3.61 3.90 -11.09
CA ASP A 90 2.82 5.07 -10.74
C ASP A 90 1.57 4.72 -9.92
N HIS A 91 1.27 3.42 -9.78
CA HIS A 91 0.08 2.97 -9.10
C HIS A 91 0.31 1.71 -8.28
N VAL A 92 -0.18 1.76 -7.05
CA VAL A 92 -0.32 0.59 -6.19
C VAL A 92 -1.77 0.14 -6.21
N VAL A 93 -1.99 -1.16 -6.26
CA VAL A 93 -3.30 -1.78 -6.39
C VAL A 93 -3.47 -2.93 -5.40
N LEU A 94 -4.71 -3.33 -5.21
CA LEU A 94 -5.09 -4.55 -4.53
C LEU A 94 -5.14 -5.71 -5.55
N TRP A 95 -4.57 -6.87 -5.23
CA TRP A 95 -4.55 -8.04 -6.12
C TRP A 95 -4.49 -9.36 -5.35
N GLU A 96 -4.86 -10.49 -5.98
CA GLU A 96 -4.64 -11.81 -5.42
C GLU A 96 -3.15 -12.20 -5.36
N PRO A 97 -2.68 -12.93 -4.34
CA PRO A 97 -1.35 -13.53 -4.33
C PRO A 97 -1.09 -14.34 -5.59
N THR A 98 0.00 -14.03 -6.29
CA THR A 98 0.38 -14.70 -7.54
C THR A 98 1.79 -15.25 -7.40
N LYS A 99 2.00 -16.51 -7.80
CA LYS A 99 3.34 -17.11 -7.81
C LYS A 99 4.28 -16.34 -8.74
N ASP A 100 5.54 -16.24 -8.35
CA ASP A 100 6.60 -15.61 -9.15
C ASP A 100 6.32 -14.16 -9.56
N ARG A 101 5.67 -13.41 -8.65
CA ARG A 101 5.32 -11.99 -8.80
C ARG A 101 6.08 -11.11 -7.79
N PRO A 102 7.31 -10.67 -8.12
CA PRO A 102 8.12 -9.85 -7.22
C PRO A 102 7.49 -8.51 -6.81
N SER A 103 6.57 -7.97 -7.61
CA SER A 103 5.87 -6.71 -7.32
C SER A 103 4.91 -6.78 -6.11
N GLN A 104 4.67 -8.00 -5.60
CA GLN A 104 3.87 -8.26 -4.40
C GLN A 104 4.73 -8.47 -3.14
N ILE A 105 6.06 -8.55 -3.28
CA ILE A 105 6.98 -8.82 -2.18
C ILE A 105 7.61 -7.50 -1.70
N TRP A 106 7.39 -7.18 -0.43
CA TRP A 106 7.84 -5.95 0.20
C TRP A 106 8.84 -6.26 1.31
N THR A 107 9.98 -5.57 1.30
CA THR A 107 10.97 -5.64 2.38
C THR A 107 10.77 -4.45 3.31
N VAL A 108 10.48 -4.73 4.58
CA VAL A 108 10.40 -3.70 5.62
C VAL A 108 11.76 -3.54 6.27
N HIS A 109 12.29 -2.31 6.22
CA HIS A 109 13.49 -1.94 6.96
C HIS A 109 13.06 -1.12 8.16
N VAL A 110 13.31 -1.63 9.36
CA VAL A 110 13.05 -0.91 10.61
C VAL A 110 14.18 0.11 10.79
N LEU A 111 13.81 1.37 11.02
CA LEU A 111 14.71 2.50 11.24
C LEU A 111 14.96 2.74 12.74
#